data_AF-A0A9D2D430-F1
#
_entry.id   AF-A0A9D2D430-F1
#
_cell.length_a   1.000
_cell.length_b   1.000
_cell.length_c   1.000
_cell.angle_alpha   90.00
_cell.angle_beta   90.00
_cell.angle_gamma   90.00
#
_symmetry.space_group_name_H-M   'P 1'
#
loop_
_entity.id
_entity.type
_entity.pdbx_description
1 polymer ?
#
loop_
_entity_poly.entity_id
_entity_poly.type
_entity_poly.pdbx_seq_one_letter_code
_entity_poly.pdbx_strand_id
1 'polypeptide(L)'
;MAPDPLQEPLMEDIGDWRELVKFPNLDTWDWSKVEEADHVSEWDRENKVIDMMIYNGPFERMHTLMGFENALCALLTDPDEVQAYLDAFMEWKCRLLEKIHEYYHPDVIMFHDDYGTQSNMFFSPEIWRNIFKPQLKKAVDKTHELGMIFELHSCGFMEQIVPDFAEIGVDAWQGQEINDVPKLKKLTKGKLAFHTTPKYQDLDAMTITGELTEEMVRERVRESVKKNAAGGNYMPMPLPGKQWWLDIMNDEISKVGKAVYQ
;
A
#
# COMPACT_ATOMS: atom_id res chain seq x y z
N MET A 1 -2.04 3.86 8.19
CA MET A 1 -3.15 4.71 8.65
C MET A 1 -2.58 5.87 9.47
N ALA A 2 -2.97 7.12 9.22
CA ALA A 2 -2.48 8.26 10.01
C ALA A 2 -2.83 8.11 11.51
N PRO A 3 -2.01 8.65 12.44
CA PRO A 3 -2.33 8.61 13.87
C PRO A 3 -3.66 9.33 14.13
N ASP A 4 -4.50 8.77 15.00
CA ASP A 4 -5.71 9.45 15.45
C ASP A 4 -5.30 10.65 16.32
N PRO A 5 -5.55 11.91 15.90
CA PRO A 5 -5.16 13.08 16.69
C PRO A 5 -5.91 13.17 18.03
N LEU A 6 -6.92 12.34 18.26
CA LEU A 6 -7.66 12.25 19.51
C LEU A 6 -7.09 11.20 20.49
N GLN A 7 -6.11 10.40 20.06
CA GLN A 7 -5.47 9.40 20.91
C GLN A 7 -4.05 9.82 21.24
N GLU A 8 -3.69 9.75 22.52
CA GLU A 8 -2.31 9.95 22.95
C GLU A 8 -1.43 8.81 22.41
N PRO A 9 -0.20 9.13 21.96
CA PRO A 9 0.73 8.11 21.52
C PRO A 9 1.09 7.16 22.67
N LEU A 10 1.38 5.90 22.34
CA LEU A 10 1.83 4.90 23.30
C LEU A 10 3.21 5.25 23.86
N MET A 11 4.09 5.85 23.05
CA MET A 11 5.47 6.17 23.42
C MET A 11 5.89 7.53 22.87
N GLU A 12 6.71 8.28 23.61
CA GLU A 12 7.27 9.55 23.11
C GLU A 12 8.67 9.35 22.52
N ASP A 13 9.47 8.50 23.15
CA ASP A 13 10.80 8.10 22.72
C ASP A 13 10.74 6.74 22.03
N ILE A 14 11.52 6.55 20.96
CA ILE A 14 11.54 5.26 20.27
C ILE A 14 12.05 4.16 21.20
N GLY A 15 13.03 4.41 22.05
CA GLY A 15 13.68 3.43 22.92
C GLY A 15 12.73 2.72 23.90
N ASP A 16 11.60 3.35 24.22
CA ASP A 16 10.56 2.79 25.10
C ASP A 16 9.82 1.60 24.46
N TRP A 17 10.01 1.35 23.15
CA TRP A 17 9.33 0.28 22.43
C TRP A 17 9.53 -1.09 23.08
N ARG A 18 10.69 -1.34 23.69
CA ARG A 18 11.02 -2.63 24.32
C ARG A 18 10.12 -2.95 25.51
N GLU A 19 9.73 -1.91 26.25
CA GLU A 19 8.89 -2.07 27.43
C GLU A 19 7.41 -1.97 27.07
N LEU A 20 7.06 -1.04 26.18
CA LEU A 20 5.67 -0.65 25.91
C LEU A 20 5.04 -1.46 24.76
N VAL A 21 5.79 -1.78 23.70
CA VAL A 21 5.23 -2.51 22.56
C VAL A 21 5.16 -3.99 22.88
N LYS A 22 3.96 -4.56 22.71
CA LYS A 22 3.71 -6.00 22.84
C LYS A 22 3.43 -6.61 21.49
N PHE A 23 4.30 -7.50 21.05
CA PHE A 23 4.07 -8.35 19.88
C PHE A 23 3.27 -9.59 20.32
N PRO A 24 1.99 -9.73 19.89
CA PRO A 24 1.18 -10.87 20.29
C PRO A 24 1.79 -12.19 19.81
N ASN A 25 1.71 -13.23 20.63
CA ASN A 25 2.08 -14.57 20.17
C ASN A 25 1.02 -15.10 19.22
N LEU A 26 1.34 -15.15 17.94
CA LEU A 26 0.42 -15.63 16.89
C LEU A 26 0.03 -17.09 17.10
N ASP A 27 0.84 -17.91 17.76
CA ASP A 27 0.54 -19.33 17.97
C ASP A 27 -0.49 -19.59 19.07
N THR A 28 -0.84 -18.57 19.87
CA THR A 28 -1.89 -18.71 20.88
C THR A 28 -3.29 -18.44 20.32
N TRP A 29 -3.39 -18.04 19.06
CA TRP A 29 -4.67 -17.75 18.41
C TRP A 29 -5.23 -19.02 17.77
N ASP A 30 -6.55 -19.17 17.83
CA ASP A 30 -7.24 -20.23 17.12
C ASP A 30 -7.57 -19.74 15.69
N TRP A 31 -6.56 -19.79 14.82
CA TRP A 31 -6.67 -19.29 13.44
C TRP A 31 -7.78 -19.98 12.64
N SER A 32 -8.08 -21.24 12.96
CA SER A 32 -9.17 -21.99 12.33
C SER A 32 -10.54 -21.33 12.56
N LYS A 33 -10.75 -20.75 13.74
CA LYS A 33 -11.97 -19.98 14.03
C LYS A 33 -12.01 -18.63 13.34
N VAL A 34 -10.85 -18.01 13.10
CA VAL A 34 -10.78 -16.74 12.36
C VAL A 34 -11.09 -17.01 10.89
N GLU A 35 -10.51 -18.05 10.31
CA GLU A 35 -10.81 -18.53 8.95
C GLU A 35 -12.30 -18.86 8.77
N GLU A 36 -12.90 -19.58 9.73
CA GLU A 36 -14.34 -19.88 9.73
C GLU A 36 -15.19 -18.60 9.80
N ALA A 37 -14.84 -17.66 10.68
CA ALA A 37 -15.55 -16.39 10.83
C ALA A 37 -15.46 -15.51 9.58
N ASP A 38 -14.38 -15.62 8.82
CA ASP A 38 -14.17 -14.90 7.56
C ASP A 38 -14.69 -15.68 6.33
N HIS A 39 -15.32 -16.84 6.55
CA HIS A 39 -15.93 -17.68 5.51
C HIS A 39 -14.95 -18.05 4.38
N VAL A 40 -13.67 -18.29 4.69
CA VAL A 40 -12.62 -18.54 3.69
C VAL A 40 -12.92 -19.73 2.78
N SER A 41 -13.60 -20.75 3.29
CA SER A 41 -14.03 -21.92 2.51
C SER A 41 -15.07 -21.60 1.43
N GLU A 42 -15.74 -20.45 1.52
CA GLU A 42 -16.77 -20.01 0.58
C GLU A 42 -16.21 -19.09 -0.53
N TRP A 43 -14.92 -18.75 -0.48
CA TRP A 43 -14.31 -17.83 -1.44
C TRP A 43 -14.21 -18.47 -2.84
N ASP A 44 -14.62 -17.70 -3.85
CA ASP A 44 -14.58 -18.10 -5.27
C ASP A 44 -13.16 -18.00 -5.85
N ARG A 45 -12.33 -18.98 -5.51
CA ARG A 45 -10.92 -19.05 -5.96
C ARG A 45 -10.76 -19.43 -7.43
N GLU A 46 -11.82 -19.91 -8.09
CA GLU A 46 -11.78 -20.26 -9.51
C GLU A 46 -11.90 -19.02 -10.40
N ASN A 47 -12.72 -18.04 -10.00
CA ASN A 47 -13.02 -16.87 -10.82
C ASN A 47 -12.55 -15.53 -10.22
N LYS A 48 -11.99 -15.53 -9.00
CA LYS A 48 -11.50 -14.32 -8.33
C LYS A 48 -10.06 -14.47 -7.88
N VAL A 49 -9.34 -13.36 -7.94
CA VAL A 49 -8.07 -13.16 -7.25
C VAL A 49 -8.39 -12.80 -5.81
N ILE A 50 -7.75 -13.48 -4.86
CA ILE A 50 -7.87 -13.23 -3.44
C ILE A 50 -6.75 -12.27 -3.04
N ASP A 51 -7.11 -11.02 -2.82
CA ASP A 51 -6.22 -9.96 -2.34
C ASP A 51 -6.46 -9.69 -0.86
N MET A 52 -5.40 -9.84 -0.06
CA MET A 52 -5.42 -9.55 1.36
C MET A 52 -4.63 -8.30 1.71
N MET A 53 -5.37 -7.32 2.23
CA MET A 53 -4.82 -6.07 2.70
C MET A 53 -4.18 -6.23 4.09
N ILE A 54 -2.91 -5.84 4.19
CA ILE A 54 -2.15 -5.83 5.44
C ILE A 54 -1.75 -4.40 5.77
N TYR A 55 -2.47 -3.82 6.75
CA TYR A 55 -2.22 -2.46 7.22
C TYR A 55 -1.01 -2.33 8.14
N ASN A 56 -0.56 -1.09 8.33
CA ASN A 56 0.47 -0.67 9.26
C ASN A 56 1.80 -1.37 8.94
N GLY A 57 2.44 -0.93 7.86
CA GLY A 57 3.84 -1.21 7.55
C GLY A 57 4.80 -0.57 8.55
N PRO A 58 6.11 -0.69 8.33
CA PRO A 58 7.11 -0.26 9.29
C PRO A 58 6.98 1.22 9.69
N PHE A 59 6.85 2.14 8.73
CA PHE A 59 6.71 3.57 9.06
C PHE A 59 5.34 3.87 9.68
N GLU A 60 4.28 3.36 9.07
CA GLU A 60 2.91 3.54 9.56
C GLU A 60 2.75 3.09 11.00
N ARG A 61 3.21 1.88 11.33
CA ARG A 61 3.14 1.36 12.69
C ARG A 61 3.94 2.23 13.65
N MET A 62 5.15 2.64 13.28
CA MET A 62 6.00 3.48 14.11
C MET A 62 5.29 4.79 14.46
N HIS A 63 4.80 5.52 13.46
CA HIS A 63 4.16 6.81 13.72
C HIS A 63 2.79 6.70 14.39
N THR A 64 2.05 5.59 14.22
CA THR A 64 0.82 5.34 14.99
C THR A 64 1.11 5.15 16.48
N LEU A 65 2.27 4.59 16.83
CA LEU A 65 2.62 4.35 18.23
C LEU A 65 3.23 5.57 18.91
N MET A 66 3.96 6.42 18.19
CA MET A 66 4.69 7.53 18.81
C MET A 66 4.25 8.94 18.41
N GLY A 67 3.30 9.03 17.49
CA GLY A 67 2.94 10.29 16.85
C GLY A 67 3.86 10.61 15.67
N PHE A 68 3.33 11.38 14.72
CA PHE A 68 3.98 11.63 13.44
C PHE A 68 5.27 12.46 13.57
N GLU A 69 5.24 13.51 14.39
CA GLU A 69 6.40 14.39 14.58
C GLU A 69 7.56 13.66 15.28
N ASN A 70 7.28 12.94 16.37
CA ASN A 70 8.29 12.17 17.09
C ASN A 70 8.89 11.06 16.21
N ALA A 71 8.07 10.40 15.39
CA ALA A 71 8.55 9.41 14.42
C ALA A 71 9.54 10.01 13.42
N LEU A 72 9.25 11.20 12.89
CA LEU A 72 10.18 11.88 11.98
C LEU A 72 11.46 12.35 12.68
N CYS A 73 11.37 12.82 13.93
CA CYS A 73 12.55 13.18 14.72
C CYS A 73 13.43 11.97 15.01
N ALA A 74 12.85 10.84 15.43
CA ALA A 74 13.55 9.61 15.76
C ALA A 74 14.37 9.06 14.58
N LEU A 75 13.91 9.24 13.34
CA LEU A 75 14.67 8.87 12.13
C LEU A 75 16.02 9.60 12.02
N LEU A 76 16.16 10.76 12.66
CA LEU A 76 17.36 11.57 12.64
C LEU A 76 18.19 11.43 13.92
N THR A 77 17.53 11.33 15.07
CA THR A 77 18.19 11.33 16.38
C THR A 77 18.64 9.93 16.79
N ASP A 78 17.82 8.91 16.52
CA ASP A 78 18.00 7.54 17.04
C ASP A 78 17.80 6.47 15.95
N PRO A 79 18.46 6.58 14.77
CA PRO A 79 18.21 5.70 13.64
C PRO A 79 18.55 4.22 13.90
N ASP A 80 19.49 3.93 14.80
CA ASP A 80 19.83 2.56 15.19
C ASP A 80 18.72 1.94 16.03
N GLU A 81 18.07 2.74 16.88
CA GLU A 81 16.96 2.30 17.72
C GLU A 81 15.68 2.11 16.89
N VAL A 82 15.44 3.00 15.93
CA VAL A 82 14.40 2.81 14.90
C VAL A 82 14.61 1.49 14.17
N GLN A 83 15.82 1.22 13.67
CA GLN A 83 16.11 -0.03 12.97
C GLN A 83 15.87 -1.26 13.85
N ALA A 84 16.30 -1.23 15.11
CA ALA A 84 16.07 -2.33 16.06
C ALA A 84 14.58 -2.60 16.30
N TYR A 85 13.77 -1.55 16.44
CA TYR A 85 12.32 -1.66 16.55
C TYR A 85 11.70 -2.26 15.28
N LEU A 86 12.05 -1.71 14.11
CA LEU A 86 11.50 -2.16 12.83
C LEU A 86 11.91 -3.59 12.51
N ASP A 87 13.12 -4.02 12.88
CA ASP A 87 13.57 -5.40 12.74
C ASP A 87 12.67 -6.36 13.52
N ALA A 88 12.41 -6.08 14.80
CA ALA A 88 11.53 -6.89 15.63
C ALA A 88 10.09 -6.90 15.12
N PHE A 89 9.59 -5.73 14.70
CA PHE A 89 8.25 -5.61 14.12
C PHE A 89 8.11 -6.39 12.81
N MET A 90 9.10 -6.31 11.92
CA MET A 90 9.05 -7.00 10.64
C MET A 90 9.25 -8.50 10.77
N GLU A 91 10.02 -8.98 11.74
CA GLU A 91 10.07 -10.40 12.08
C GLU A 91 8.68 -10.91 12.48
N TRP A 92 7.99 -10.19 13.36
CA TRP A 92 6.62 -10.52 13.74
C TRP A 92 5.65 -10.45 12.56
N LYS A 93 5.75 -9.43 11.69
CA LYS A 93 4.94 -9.32 10.47
C LYS A 93 5.19 -10.46 9.50
N CYS A 94 6.44 -10.92 9.34
CA CYS A 94 6.75 -12.06 8.49
C CYS A 94 6.11 -13.36 9.02
N ARG A 95 6.10 -13.57 10.34
CA ARG A 95 5.36 -14.68 10.96
C ARG A 95 3.85 -14.55 10.76
N LEU A 96 3.32 -13.33 10.75
CA LEU A 96 1.91 -13.09 10.43
C LEU A 96 1.60 -13.45 8.96
N LEU A 97 2.50 -13.16 8.02
CA LEU A 97 2.35 -13.59 6.63
C LEU A 97 2.28 -15.11 6.50
N GLU A 98 3.08 -15.85 7.28
CA GLU A 98 3.04 -17.31 7.32
C GLU A 98 1.68 -17.84 7.79
N LYS A 99 1.11 -17.25 8.86
CA LYS A 99 -0.25 -17.59 9.31
C LYS A 99 -1.30 -17.24 8.26
N ILE A 100 -1.21 -16.05 7.67
CA ILE A 100 -2.15 -15.63 6.63
C ILE A 100 -2.10 -16.62 5.44
N HIS A 101 -0.91 -17.00 5.01
CA HIS A 101 -0.77 -18.01 3.95
C HIS A 101 -1.37 -19.35 4.35
N GLU A 102 -1.08 -19.86 5.56
CA GLU A 102 -1.55 -21.16 6.06
C GLU A 102 -3.08 -21.27 6.11
N TYR A 103 -3.79 -20.21 6.50
CA TYR A 103 -5.24 -20.25 6.71
C TYR A 103 -6.02 -19.62 5.55
N TYR A 104 -5.52 -18.56 4.92
CA TYR A 104 -6.25 -17.80 3.91
C TYR A 104 -5.78 -18.06 2.48
N HIS A 105 -4.54 -18.54 2.28
CA HIS A 105 -3.96 -18.80 0.96
C HIS A 105 -4.27 -17.69 -0.07
N PRO A 106 -3.95 -16.41 0.20
CA PRO A 106 -4.24 -15.33 -0.74
C PRO A 106 -3.31 -15.40 -1.95
N ASP A 107 -3.77 -14.85 -3.08
CA ASP A 107 -2.94 -14.70 -4.28
C ASP A 107 -2.04 -13.47 -4.16
N VAL A 108 -2.57 -12.40 -3.54
CA VAL A 108 -1.90 -11.10 -3.39
C VAL A 108 -1.90 -10.66 -1.93
N ILE A 109 -0.76 -10.16 -1.47
CA ILE A 109 -0.65 -9.36 -0.26
C ILE A 109 -0.52 -7.90 -0.65
N MET A 110 -1.53 -7.11 -0.35
CA MET A 110 -1.47 -5.65 -0.45
C MET A 110 -0.95 -5.08 0.88
N PHE A 111 0.35 -4.82 0.92
CA PHE A 111 1.07 -4.36 2.10
C PHE A 111 1.09 -2.82 2.15
N HIS A 112 0.56 -2.22 3.21
CA HIS A 112 0.50 -0.76 3.34
C HIS A 112 1.73 -0.20 4.03
N ASP A 113 2.34 0.83 3.44
CA ASP A 113 3.20 1.77 4.16
C ASP A 113 3.33 3.10 3.40
N ASP A 114 2.84 4.21 3.95
CA ASP A 114 2.77 5.51 3.26
C ASP A 114 4.02 6.36 3.50
N TYR A 115 4.71 6.79 2.43
CA TYR A 115 5.95 7.57 2.54
C TYR A 115 5.85 9.01 2.01
N GLY A 116 4.69 9.41 1.46
CA GLY A 116 4.55 10.63 0.69
C GLY A 116 3.42 11.57 1.11
N THR A 117 3.68 12.86 0.92
CA THR A 117 2.69 13.94 0.80
C THR A 117 2.24 14.10 -0.66
N GLN A 118 1.38 15.09 -0.94
CA GLN A 118 0.97 15.41 -2.31
C GLN A 118 2.10 15.96 -3.21
N SER A 119 3.20 16.43 -2.64
CA SER A 119 4.27 17.09 -3.40
C SER A 119 5.66 16.51 -3.17
N ASN A 120 5.90 15.78 -2.08
CA ASN A 120 7.19 15.18 -1.77
C ASN A 120 7.07 14.03 -0.75
N MET A 121 8.16 13.31 -0.51
CA MET A 121 8.26 12.32 0.58
C MET A 121 8.29 13.00 1.96
N PHE A 122 7.90 12.26 3.01
CA PHE A 122 7.98 12.73 4.40
C PHE A 122 9.42 12.88 4.91
N PHE A 123 10.33 12.09 4.35
CA PHE A 123 11.76 12.08 4.66
C PHE A 123 12.56 11.84 3.38
N SER A 124 13.89 12.01 3.45
CA SER A 124 14.72 11.90 2.26
C SER A 124 14.70 10.48 1.67
N PRO A 125 14.88 10.32 0.35
CA PRO A 125 15.07 9.01 -0.27
C PRO A 125 16.23 8.20 0.34
N GLU A 126 17.24 8.87 0.87
CA GLU A 126 18.37 8.24 1.56
C GLU A 126 17.94 7.59 2.88
N ILE A 127 17.15 8.29 3.70
CA ILE A 127 16.54 7.71 4.92
C ILE A 127 15.70 6.50 4.53
N TRP A 128 14.89 6.61 3.48
CA TRP A 128 14.10 5.48 3.00
C TRP A 128 14.96 4.27 2.62
N ARG A 129 16.02 4.48 1.84
CA ARG A 129 16.92 3.40 1.40
C ARG A 129 17.68 2.75 2.54
N ASN A 130 18.07 3.52 3.56
CA ASN A 130 18.87 3.02 4.67
C ASN A 130 18.00 2.32 5.71
N ILE A 131 16.80 2.84 6.00
CA ILE A 131 15.96 2.37 7.11
C ILE A 131 14.81 1.50 6.65
N PHE A 132 14.05 1.90 5.63
CA PHE A 132 12.77 1.26 5.28
C PHE A 132 12.87 0.23 4.15
N LYS A 133 13.70 0.49 3.13
CA LYS A 133 13.97 -0.46 2.04
C LYS A 133 14.35 -1.87 2.53
N PRO A 134 15.29 -2.06 3.50
CA PRO A 134 15.60 -3.40 3.99
C PRO A 134 14.42 -4.07 4.70
N GLN A 135 13.56 -3.29 5.37
CA GLN A 135 12.38 -3.80 6.07
C GLN A 135 11.30 -4.25 5.09
N LEU A 136 11.04 -3.44 4.07
CA LEU A 136 10.11 -3.79 3.01
C LEU A 136 10.60 -5.02 2.24
N LYS A 137 11.91 -5.12 1.98
CA LYS A 137 12.50 -6.29 1.32
C LYS A 137 12.24 -7.59 2.10
N LYS A 138 12.28 -7.59 3.43
CA LYS A 138 11.93 -8.78 4.23
C LYS A 138 10.51 -9.25 3.95
N ALA A 139 9.56 -8.32 3.86
CA ALA A 139 8.15 -8.64 3.56
C ALA A 139 7.99 -9.16 2.12
N VAL A 140 8.67 -8.54 1.15
CA VAL A 140 8.69 -9.01 -0.25
C VAL A 140 9.23 -10.43 -0.32
N ASP A 141 10.43 -10.66 0.23
CA ASP A 141 11.09 -11.96 0.19
C ASP A 141 10.23 -13.05 0.85
N LYS A 142 9.63 -12.78 2.01
CA LYS A 142 8.74 -13.72 2.70
C LYS A 142 7.47 -13.99 1.89
N THR A 143 6.89 -12.98 1.27
CA THR A 143 5.68 -13.13 0.45
C THR A 143 5.95 -14.01 -0.77
N HIS A 144 7.10 -13.80 -1.43
CA HIS A 144 7.54 -14.64 -2.54
C HIS A 144 7.91 -16.06 -2.12
N GLU A 145 8.54 -16.25 -0.96
CA GLU A 145 8.82 -17.58 -0.38
C GLU A 145 7.52 -18.39 -0.20
N LEU A 146 6.44 -17.73 0.19
CA LEU A 146 5.11 -18.30 0.35
C LEU A 146 4.32 -18.42 -0.96
N GLY A 147 4.92 -18.06 -2.11
CA GLY A 147 4.32 -18.19 -3.44
C GLY A 147 3.23 -17.16 -3.76
N MET A 148 3.17 -16.04 -3.03
CA MET A 148 2.18 -14.98 -3.21
C MET A 148 2.77 -13.78 -3.96
N ILE A 149 1.91 -12.94 -4.53
CA ILE A 149 2.28 -11.65 -5.16
C ILE A 149 2.36 -10.58 -4.07
N PHE A 150 3.39 -9.73 -4.12
CA PHE A 150 3.53 -8.58 -3.22
C PHE A 150 3.15 -7.27 -3.92
N GLU A 151 2.02 -6.69 -3.49
CA GLU A 151 1.63 -5.33 -3.86
C GLU A 151 1.95 -4.36 -2.72
N LEU A 152 2.73 -3.31 -2.98
CA LEU A 152 2.93 -2.21 -2.03
C LEU A 152 1.79 -1.20 -2.20
N HIS A 153 1.01 -0.94 -1.17
CA HIS A 153 0.22 0.29 -1.07
C HIS A 153 1.08 1.39 -0.46
N SER A 154 1.19 2.51 -1.18
CA SER A 154 1.78 3.72 -0.64
C SER A 154 1.25 4.93 -1.40
N CYS A 155 0.59 5.84 -0.68
CA CYS A 155 0.08 7.10 -1.20
C CYS A 155 1.15 8.22 -1.18
N GLY A 156 0.89 9.26 -1.97
CA GLY A 156 1.78 10.42 -2.06
C GLY A 156 2.80 10.36 -3.20
N PHE A 157 3.63 11.39 -3.25
CA PHE A 157 4.65 11.58 -4.28
C PHE A 157 5.92 10.80 -3.94
N MET A 158 6.28 9.83 -4.76
CA MET A 158 7.34 8.86 -4.47
C MET A 158 8.22 8.49 -5.66
N GLU A 159 8.18 9.27 -6.76
CA GLU A 159 8.96 8.96 -7.96
C GLU A 159 10.46 8.69 -7.71
N GLN A 160 11.01 9.28 -6.65
CA GLN A 160 12.42 9.17 -6.26
C GLN A 160 12.83 7.77 -5.77
N ILE A 161 11.87 6.94 -5.34
CA ILE A 161 12.12 5.60 -4.76
C ILE A 161 11.40 4.47 -5.50
N VAL A 162 10.52 4.78 -6.46
CA VAL A 162 9.84 3.74 -7.27
C VAL A 162 10.81 2.79 -8.00
N PRO A 163 11.97 3.24 -8.54
CA PRO A 163 12.96 2.31 -9.08
C PRO A 163 13.49 1.32 -8.04
N ASP A 164 13.58 1.73 -6.78
CA ASP A 164 14.01 0.86 -5.68
C ASP A 164 12.94 -0.20 -5.34
N PHE A 165 11.64 0.07 -5.55
CA PHE A 165 10.59 -0.94 -5.40
C PHE A 165 10.79 -2.11 -6.37
N ALA A 166 11.05 -1.79 -7.64
CA ALA A 166 11.37 -2.78 -8.67
C ALA A 166 12.70 -3.51 -8.41
N GLU A 167 13.65 -2.86 -7.74
CA GLU A 167 14.92 -3.47 -7.36
C GLU A 167 14.76 -4.55 -6.29
N ILE A 168 13.92 -4.30 -5.28
CA ILE A 168 13.70 -5.24 -4.16
C ILE A 168 12.65 -6.30 -4.45
N GLY A 169 12.02 -6.28 -5.62
CA GLY A 169 11.07 -7.31 -6.07
C GLY A 169 9.60 -7.02 -5.76
N VAL A 170 9.21 -5.77 -5.49
CA VAL A 170 7.78 -5.44 -5.44
C VAL A 170 7.14 -5.72 -6.80
N ASP A 171 6.07 -6.51 -6.83
CA ASP A 171 5.41 -6.93 -8.07
C ASP A 171 4.49 -5.83 -8.62
N ALA A 172 3.73 -5.19 -7.72
CA ALA A 172 2.84 -4.09 -8.04
C ALA A 172 2.96 -2.96 -7.01
N TRP A 173 2.82 -1.72 -7.45
CA TRP A 173 2.69 -0.58 -6.57
C TRP A 173 1.33 0.07 -6.74
N GLN A 174 0.56 0.04 -5.65
CA GLN A 174 -0.67 0.77 -5.50
C GLN A 174 -0.41 2.21 -5.07
N GLY A 175 -0.44 3.12 -6.04
CA GLY A 175 -0.02 4.52 -5.89
C GLY A 175 -1.00 5.55 -6.45
N GLN A 176 -0.59 6.82 -6.41
CA GLN A 176 -1.41 7.95 -6.87
C GLN A 176 -0.91 8.53 -8.20
N GLU A 177 -1.84 8.97 -9.06
CA GLU A 177 -1.55 9.61 -10.36
C GLU A 177 -0.97 11.04 -10.27
N ILE A 178 -0.60 11.48 -9.07
CA ILE A 178 0.34 12.61 -8.90
C ILE A 178 1.76 12.25 -9.34
N ASN A 179 2.04 10.95 -9.49
CA ASN A 179 3.27 10.40 -10.03
C ASN A 179 3.12 10.07 -11.53
N ASP A 180 4.14 10.32 -12.34
CA ASP A 180 4.14 10.05 -13.78
C ASP A 180 4.32 8.56 -14.08
N VAL A 181 3.21 7.81 -14.08
CA VAL A 181 3.18 6.36 -14.35
C VAL A 181 3.91 5.98 -15.66
N PRO A 182 3.68 6.63 -16.82
CA PRO A 182 4.43 6.33 -18.04
C PRO A 182 5.96 6.49 -17.91
N LYS A 183 6.43 7.54 -17.20
CA LYS A 183 7.86 7.71 -16.90
C LYS A 183 8.36 6.58 -16.00
N LEU A 184 7.63 6.27 -14.94
CA LEU A 184 8.03 5.25 -13.96
C LEU A 184 8.09 3.85 -14.56
N LYS A 185 7.14 3.47 -15.42
CA LYS A 185 7.18 2.20 -16.17
C LYS A 185 8.46 2.02 -16.99
N LYS A 186 8.97 3.10 -17.59
CA LYS A 186 10.25 3.09 -18.31
C LYS A 186 11.43 2.90 -17.35
N LEU A 187 11.42 3.56 -16.20
CA LEU A 187 12.47 3.47 -15.19
C LEU A 187 12.53 2.08 -14.54
N THR A 188 11.38 1.45 -14.28
CA THR A 188 11.28 0.10 -13.71
C THR A 188 11.44 -1.00 -14.76
N LYS A 189 11.52 -0.65 -16.06
CA LYS A 189 11.74 -1.57 -17.18
C LYS A 189 10.74 -2.72 -17.21
N GLY A 190 9.50 -2.45 -16.81
CA GLY A 190 8.42 -3.43 -16.77
C GLY A 190 8.52 -4.48 -15.65
N LYS A 191 9.41 -4.29 -14.66
CA LYS A 191 9.52 -5.16 -13.47
C LYS A 191 8.53 -4.81 -12.35
N LEU A 192 7.77 -3.73 -12.51
CA LEU A 192 6.79 -3.26 -11.55
C LEU A 192 5.48 -2.96 -12.31
N ALA A 193 4.38 -3.55 -11.87
CA ALA A 193 3.04 -3.18 -12.28
C ALA A 193 2.57 -1.95 -11.49
N PHE A 194 1.74 -1.13 -12.11
CA PHE A 194 1.21 0.08 -11.49
C PHE A 194 -0.28 -0.07 -11.27
N HIS A 195 -0.71 -0.05 -10.01
CA HIS A 195 -2.10 -0.09 -9.62
C HIS A 195 -2.50 1.31 -9.15
N THR A 196 -3.24 2.10 -9.94
CA THR A 196 -3.54 3.48 -9.52
C THR A 196 -4.99 3.86 -9.75
N THR A 197 -5.49 4.77 -8.91
CA THR A 197 -6.80 5.37 -9.12
C THR A 197 -6.71 6.58 -10.04
N PRO A 198 -7.54 6.64 -11.10
CA PRO A 198 -7.73 7.87 -11.88
C PRO A 198 -7.93 9.05 -10.94
N LYS A 199 -7.15 10.13 -11.08
CA LYS A 199 -7.04 11.24 -10.12
C LYS A 199 -8.40 11.74 -9.55
N TYR A 200 -8.85 11.09 -8.49
CA TYR A 200 -10.20 11.24 -7.95
C TYR A 200 -10.35 12.48 -7.07
N GLN A 201 -9.23 13.03 -6.56
CA GLN A 201 -9.24 14.26 -5.77
C GLN A 201 -9.78 15.45 -6.57
N ASP A 202 -9.57 15.47 -7.88
CA ASP A 202 -10.17 16.48 -8.76
C ASP A 202 -11.71 16.28 -8.82
N LEU A 203 -12.17 15.03 -8.84
CA LEU A 203 -13.60 14.69 -8.80
C LEU A 203 -14.23 15.07 -7.45
N ASP A 204 -13.53 14.82 -6.34
CA ASP A 204 -13.95 15.24 -5.00
C ASP A 204 -14.10 16.76 -4.92
N ALA A 205 -13.10 17.51 -5.37
CA ALA A 205 -13.14 18.96 -5.36
C ALA A 205 -14.32 19.50 -6.19
N MET A 206 -14.55 18.93 -7.37
CA MET A 206 -15.65 19.30 -8.26
C MET A 206 -17.03 18.88 -7.74
N THR A 207 -17.09 17.80 -6.96
CA THR A 207 -18.33 17.40 -6.27
C THR A 207 -18.71 18.44 -5.24
N ILE A 208 -17.73 18.97 -4.49
CA ILE A 208 -17.96 20.02 -3.49
C ILE A 208 -18.47 21.32 -4.16
N THR A 209 -17.93 21.69 -5.33
CA THR A 209 -18.36 22.89 -6.06
C THR A 209 -19.68 22.70 -6.82
N GLY A 210 -20.15 21.46 -6.98
CA GLY A 210 -21.35 21.12 -7.76
C GLY A 210 -21.14 21.18 -9.28
N GLU A 211 -19.88 21.21 -9.72
CA GLU A 211 -19.51 21.31 -11.15
C GLU A 211 -19.34 19.93 -11.80
N LEU A 212 -19.22 18.88 -11.00
CA LEU A 212 -18.94 17.54 -11.52
C LEU A 212 -20.13 16.98 -12.32
N THR A 213 -19.86 16.54 -13.55
CA THR A 213 -20.82 15.84 -14.40
C THR A 213 -20.35 14.41 -14.68
N GLU A 214 -21.28 13.52 -15.05
CA GLU A 214 -20.96 12.14 -15.42
C GLU A 214 -19.92 12.08 -16.56
N GLU A 215 -20.07 12.91 -17.59
CA GLU A 215 -19.14 12.91 -18.73
C GLU A 215 -17.72 13.28 -18.29
N MET A 216 -17.56 14.20 -17.34
CA MET A 216 -16.24 14.57 -16.81
C MET A 216 -15.57 13.43 -16.05
N VAL A 217 -16.36 12.63 -15.31
CA VAL A 217 -15.87 11.40 -14.67
C VAL A 217 -15.42 10.42 -15.73
N ARG A 218 -16.25 10.18 -16.76
CA ARG A 218 -15.95 9.23 -17.84
C ARG A 218 -14.72 9.63 -18.64
N GLU A 219 -14.61 10.90 -19.02
CA GLU A 219 -13.47 11.46 -19.73
C GLU A 219 -12.19 11.29 -18.91
N ARG A 220 -12.20 11.69 -17.63
CA ARG A 220 -11.04 11.54 -16.74
C ARG A 220 -10.56 10.10 -16.65
N VAL A 221 -11.46 9.15 -16.41
CA VAL A 221 -11.15 7.72 -16.34
C VAL A 221 -10.59 7.22 -17.67
N ARG A 222 -11.24 7.56 -18.78
CA ARG A 222 -10.84 7.13 -20.12
C ARG A 222 -9.43 7.61 -20.46
N GLU A 223 -9.12 8.87 -20.18
CA GLU A 223 -7.80 9.45 -20.44
C GLU A 223 -6.71 8.84 -19.56
N SER A 224 -6.95 8.75 -18.25
CA SER A 224 -6.02 8.14 -17.29
C SER A 224 -5.69 6.71 -17.69
N VAL A 225 -6.71 5.86 -17.90
CA VAL A 225 -6.53 4.46 -18.24
C VAL A 225 -5.78 4.30 -19.56
N LYS A 226 -6.18 5.01 -20.63
CA LYS A 226 -5.49 4.93 -21.92
C LYS A 226 -4.03 5.35 -21.83
N LYS A 227 -3.74 6.43 -21.09
CA LYS A 227 -2.38 6.94 -20.90
C LYS A 227 -1.52 5.93 -20.15
N ASN A 228 -1.99 5.44 -19.01
CA ASN A 228 -1.18 4.67 -18.08
C ASN A 228 -1.07 3.19 -18.48
N ALA A 229 -2.09 2.65 -19.15
CA ALA A 229 -2.09 1.28 -19.64
C ALA A 229 -1.27 1.05 -20.91
N ALA A 230 -0.90 2.11 -21.63
CA ALA A 230 -0.08 1.99 -22.83
C ALA A 230 1.21 1.20 -22.54
N GLY A 231 1.39 0.06 -23.22
CA GLY A 231 2.53 -0.84 -23.03
C GLY A 231 2.41 -1.84 -21.86
N GLY A 232 1.21 -2.10 -21.33
CA GLY A 232 0.97 -3.14 -20.31
C GLY A 232 1.33 -2.70 -18.88
N ASN A 233 1.46 -3.63 -17.92
CA ASN A 233 1.92 -3.37 -16.55
C ASN A 233 1.19 -2.25 -15.81
N TYR A 234 -0.13 -2.16 -16.00
CA TYR A 234 -0.98 -1.18 -15.34
C TYR A 234 -2.34 -1.81 -15.05
N MET A 235 -2.88 -1.52 -13.87
CA MET A 235 -4.21 -1.90 -13.44
C MET A 235 -4.89 -0.65 -12.86
N PRO A 236 -6.05 -0.22 -13.37
CA PRO A 236 -6.78 0.87 -12.75
C PRO A 236 -7.52 0.36 -11.51
N MET A 237 -7.41 1.11 -10.41
CA MET A 237 -8.20 0.86 -9.20
C MET A 237 -9.28 1.93 -9.03
N PRO A 238 -10.55 1.58 -8.81
CA PRO A 238 -11.50 2.50 -8.22
C PRO A 238 -11.29 2.54 -6.69
N LEU A 239 -10.62 3.56 -6.15
CA LEU A 239 -10.61 3.74 -4.69
C LEU A 239 -12.03 4.08 -4.21
N PRO A 240 -12.57 3.35 -3.22
CA PRO A 240 -13.91 3.60 -2.73
C PRO A 240 -13.97 4.90 -1.91
N GLY A 241 -14.88 5.80 -2.29
CA GLY A 241 -15.37 6.93 -1.51
C GLY A 241 -16.91 6.95 -1.48
N LYS A 242 -17.53 7.69 -0.56
CA LYS A 242 -19.01 7.78 -0.45
C LYS A 242 -19.62 8.72 -1.51
N GLN A 243 -19.52 8.41 -2.81
CA GLN A 243 -20.02 9.31 -3.87
C GLN A 243 -20.66 8.57 -5.06
N TRP A 244 -21.54 9.27 -5.79
CA TRP A 244 -22.38 8.74 -6.88
C TRP A 244 -21.59 8.34 -8.14
N TRP A 245 -20.35 8.80 -8.29
CA TRP A 245 -19.55 8.57 -9.49
C TRP A 245 -18.71 7.29 -9.46
N LEU A 246 -18.66 6.54 -8.34
CA LEU A 246 -17.95 5.26 -8.28
C LEU A 246 -18.45 4.28 -9.34
N ASP A 247 -19.77 4.14 -9.48
CA ASP A 247 -20.38 3.23 -10.47
C ASP A 247 -20.03 3.63 -11.90
N ILE A 248 -19.97 4.94 -12.16
CA ILE A 248 -19.58 5.50 -13.46
C ILE A 248 -18.12 5.19 -13.75
N MET A 249 -17.22 5.35 -12.77
CA MET A 249 -15.82 4.99 -12.95
C MET A 249 -15.66 3.50 -13.23
N ASN A 250 -16.34 2.64 -12.48
CA ASN A 250 -16.31 1.18 -12.67
C ASN A 250 -16.78 0.77 -14.06
N ASP A 251 -17.90 1.33 -14.51
CA ASP A 251 -18.43 1.10 -15.85
C ASP A 251 -17.45 1.59 -16.94
N GLU A 252 -16.86 2.77 -16.77
CA GLU A 252 -15.93 3.32 -17.76
C GLU A 252 -14.57 2.58 -17.78
N ILE A 253 -14.03 2.20 -16.62
CA ILE A 253 -12.85 1.33 -16.51
C ILE A 253 -13.11 0.02 -17.27
N SER A 254 -14.27 -0.59 -17.07
CA SER A 254 -14.65 -1.84 -17.74
C SER A 254 -14.75 -1.67 -19.26
N LYS A 255 -15.33 -0.57 -19.73
CA LYS A 255 -15.46 -0.26 -21.17
C LYS A 255 -14.11 -0.02 -21.83
N VAL A 256 -13.26 0.81 -21.21
CA VAL A 256 -11.94 1.17 -21.77
C VAL A 256 -10.98 -0.01 -21.67
N GLY A 257 -11.02 -0.78 -20.58
CA GLY A 257 -10.20 -1.97 -20.37
C GLY A 257 -10.36 -3.00 -21.48
N LYS A 258 -11.59 -3.22 -21.97
CA LYS A 258 -11.86 -4.14 -23.10
C LYS A 258 -11.15 -3.77 -24.42
N ALA A 259 -10.77 -2.51 -24.59
CA ALA A 259 -10.03 -2.05 -25.77
C ALA A 259 -8.51 -2.03 -25.54
N VAL A 260 -8.08 -1.96 -24.28
CA VAL A 260 -6.69 -1.72 -23.88
C VAL A 260 -5.96 -3.02 -23.53
N TYR A 261 -6.64 -3.99 -22.91
CA TYR A 261 -6.06 -5.25 -22.43
C TYR A 261 -6.42 -6.44 -23.32
N GLN A 262 -6.50 -6.23 -24.64
CA GLN A 262 -6.65 -7.32 -25.63
C GLN A 262 -5.32 -7.98 -25.95
#